data_AF-A0A7S0RVM1-F1
#
_entry.id   AF-A0A7S0RVM1-F1
#
_cell.length_a   1.000
_cell.length_b   1.000
_cell.length_c   1.000
_cell.angle_alpha   90.00
_cell.angle_beta   90.00
_cell.angle_gamma   90.00
#
_symmetry.space_group_name_H-M   'P 1'
#
loop_
_entity.id
_entity.type
_entity.pdbx_description
1 polymer ?
#
loop_
_entity_poly.entity_id
_entity_poly.type
_entity_poly.pdbx_seq_one_letter_code
_entity_poly.pdbx_strand_id
1 'polypeptide(L)'
;TEHVRSGEIRCWITVHNMICLCTRRLACLFPSARFRVPPSTSFRVSPSPLPAAARLPVAGLVHARMVTVPAVERFHTFRNVEHVRRVSTSTACALRTACCAGVDPGNPSSRNEQETSMLYYDDPHLYDVAVNFRNFEQEVDFVLQVADEFLESPLQSALELAAGPAQHAVELAKRGVSVVALDNEEAMVNLGKAKADKAGVPLEYICGDMASFAPPPGGQAQLVYCMFGSLTHMLTNDAVIGCLTSAKAALAPGGCVLLELPHPTDALHAEDLLGDAWEARDEERNTRLMVEWGREGDPFDPLTQVLQRTVCFTVLDARGEMVQSKETVLLQRLFTATEFDALARASGLEIVQVYGALDRCVPLN
;
A
#
# COMPACT_ATOMS: atom_id res chain seq x y z
N THR A 1 18.73 19.43 -40.39
CA THR A 1 18.25 18.05 -40.17
C THR A 1 17.76 17.97 -38.73
N GLU A 2 16.56 18.50 -38.47
CA GLU A 2 15.33 17.68 -38.31
C GLU A 2 15.49 16.65 -37.18
N HIS A 3 14.94 16.92 -36.00
CA HIS A 3 13.58 16.61 -35.56
C HIS A 3 13.35 15.13 -35.14
N VAL A 4 12.86 14.99 -33.90
CA VAL A 4 11.85 14.03 -33.41
C VAL A 4 12.32 12.74 -32.71
N ARG A 5 12.12 12.78 -31.38
CA ARG A 5 11.41 11.83 -30.49
C ARG A 5 11.81 10.34 -30.48
N SER A 6 12.29 9.93 -29.30
CA SER A 6 11.84 8.74 -28.57
C SER A 6 12.04 9.07 -27.08
N GLY A 7 11.03 9.28 -26.24
CA GLY A 7 9.89 8.40 -26.04
C GLY A 7 10.21 7.29 -25.03
N GLU A 8 11.11 7.52 -24.07
CA GLU A 8 11.27 6.62 -22.93
C GLU A 8 10.16 6.87 -21.92
N ILE A 9 9.15 6.01 -21.95
CA ILE A 9 8.12 5.89 -20.92
C ILE A 9 8.81 5.37 -19.66
N ARG A 10 9.06 6.25 -18.69
CA ARG A 10 9.47 5.88 -17.33
C ARG A 10 8.20 5.76 -16.47
N CYS A 11 7.60 4.58 -16.48
CA CYS A 11 6.51 4.21 -15.57
C CYS A 11 7.17 3.69 -14.28
N TRP A 12 7.06 4.47 -13.21
CA TRP A 12 7.58 4.13 -11.89
C TRP A 12 6.47 3.40 -11.13
N ILE A 13 6.59 2.08 -11.01
CA ILE A 13 5.70 1.32 -10.14
C ILE A 13 6.06 1.65 -8.70
N THR A 14 5.03 2.03 -7.96
CA THR A 14 4.99 2.10 -6.51
C THR A 14 5.22 0.69 -5.95
N VAL A 15 6.42 0.41 -5.45
CA VAL A 15 6.78 -0.90 -4.88
C VAL A 15 5.96 -1.10 -3.61
N HIS A 16 5.11 -2.12 -3.57
CA HIS A 16 4.34 -2.45 -2.38
C HIS A 16 5.30 -3.08 -1.36
N ASN A 17 5.28 -2.58 -0.13
CA ASN A 17 6.11 -3.01 0.98
C ASN A 17 5.29 -3.75 2.02
N MET A 18 5.94 -4.59 2.81
CA MET A 18 5.29 -5.25 3.94
C MET A 18 6.01 -5.02 5.25
N ILE A 19 5.25 -4.60 6.26
CA ILE A 19 5.70 -4.41 7.63
C ILE A 19 5.09 -5.54 8.47
N CYS A 20 5.94 -6.34 9.10
CA CYS A 20 5.51 -7.34 10.08
C CYS A 20 5.69 -6.79 11.51
N LEU A 21 4.61 -6.85 12.30
CA LEU A 21 4.56 -6.40 13.69
C LEU A 21 4.37 -7.59 14.63
N CYS A 22 5.09 -7.62 15.76
CA CYS A 22 4.96 -8.67 16.78
C CYS A 22 4.73 -8.07 18.18
N THR A 23 4.23 -8.91 19.09
CA THR A 23 3.81 -8.55 20.46
C THR A 23 4.85 -8.87 21.56
N ARG A 24 6.02 -9.48 21.25
CA ARG A 24 7.01 -9.87 22.27
C ARG A 24 8.46 -9.53 21.94
N ARG A 25 9.19 -9.11 22.98
CA ARG A 25 10.66 -9.18 23.07
C ARG A 25 11.11 -10.61 22.82
N LEU A 26 11.82 -10.86 21.73
CA LEU A 26 12.73 -11.99 21.61
C LEU A 26 13.84 -11.82 22.66
N ALA A 27 13.68 -12.46 23.81
CA ALA A 27 14.75 -12.61 24.78
C ALA A 27 15.75 -13.65 24.24
N CYS A 28 16.85 -13.14 23.67
CA CYS A 28 18.17 -13.75 23.52
C CYS A 28 18.34 -14.89 22.50
N LEU A 29 19.21 -14.66 21.49
CA LEU A 29 20.45 -15.43 21.26
C LEU A 29 21.29 -14.83 20.10
N PHE A 30 21.86 -13.63 20.26
CA PHE A 30 23.06 -13.22 19.53
C PHE A 30 23.93 -12.29 20.40
N PRO A 31 25.27 -12.41 20.38
CA PRO A 31 26.15 -11.64 21.27
C PRO A 31 26.14 -10.16 20.90
N SER A 32 25.87 -9.34 21.91
CA SER A 32 25.78 -7.88 21.87
C SER A 32 26.99 -7.21 21.19
N ALA A 33 26.78 -6.54 20.06
CA ALA A 33 27.64 -5.44 19.63
C ALA A 33 27.23 -4.18 20.38
N ARG A 34 28.03 -3.78 21.38
CA ARG A 34 27.83 -2.55 22.15
C ARG A 34 28.13 -1.34 21.26
N PHE A 35 27.11 -0.58 20.87
CA PHE A 35 27.30 0.80 20.43
C PHE A 35 27.55 1.68 21.66
N ARG A 36 28.78 2.20 21.81
CA ARG A 36 29.09 3.25 22.79
C ARG A 36 28.66 4.60 22.21
N VAL A 37 27.71 5.25 22.87
CA VAL A 37 27.44 6.68 22.69
C VAL A 37 28.47 7.46 23.52
N PRO A 38 29.27 8.38 22.95
CA PRO A 38 30.13 9.26 23.74
C PRO A 38 29.28 10.30 24.51
N PRO A 39 29.68 10.69 25.72
CA PRO A 39 28.87 11.59 26.55
C PRO A 39 28.82 13.01 25.97
N SER A 40 27.68 13.66 26.17
CA SER A 40 27.38 15.03 25.76
C SER A 40 28.27 16.05 26.50
N THR A 41 29.07 16.80 25.74
CA THR A 41 29.66 18.06 26.23
C THR A 41 28.61 19.17 26.16
N SER A 42 28.29 19.73 27.33
CA SER A 42 27.43 20.88 27.51
C SER A 42 28.11 22.16 26.99
N PHE A 43 27.46 22.87 26.07
CA PHE A 43 27.87 24.22 25.70
C PHE A 43 27.22 25.23 26.66
N ARG A 44 28.01 25.86 27.52
CA ARG A 44 27.64 27.12 28.19
C ARG A 44 27.95 28.28 27.26
N VAL A 45 26.94 29.10 26.99
CA VAL A 45 27.13 30.41 26.35
C VAL A 45 27.47 31.43 27.45
N SER A 46 28.60 32.11 27.30
CA SER A 46 28.95 33.32 28.06
C SER A 46 29.24 34.45 27.06
N PRO A 47 28.82 35.70 27.30
CA PRO A 47 28.94 36.79 26.34
C PRO A 47 30.27 37.57 26.47
N SER A 48 30.62 38.25 25.36
CA SER A 48 31.57 39.38 25.18
C SER A 48 33.05 39.09 24.84
N PRO A 49 33.78 40.02 24.17
CA PRO A 49 33.43 40.79 22.96
C PRO A 49 34.47 40.61 21.82
N LEU A 50 34.08 40.99 20.59
CA LEU A 50 34.90 40.97 19.36
C LEU A 50 36.17 41.85 19.45
N PRO A 51 37.27 41.42 18.80
CA PRO A 51 38.18 42.36 18.14
C PRO A 51 38.32 42.10 16.63
N ALA A 52 38.70 43.16 15.94
CA ALA A 52 38.59 43.39 14.52
C ALA A 52 39.61 42.63 13.63
N ALA A 53 39.13 42.38 12.40
CA ALA A 53 39.84 42.36 11.11
C ALA A 53 41.29 41.84 11.05
N ALA A 54 41.46 40.64 10.50
CA ALA A 54 42.67 40.27 9.77
C ALA A 54 42.26 39.58 8.45
N ARG A 55 42.70 40.18 7.32
CA ARG A 55 42.56 39.65 5.96
C ARG A 55 43.42 38.39 5.83
N LEU A 56 42.87 37.33 5.24
CA LEU A 56 43.63 36.15 4.81
C LEU A 56 43.62 36.05 3.27
N PRO A 57 44.75 35.66 2.65
CA PRO A 57 44.91 35.62 1.20
C PRO A 57 44.39 34.32 0.58
N VAL A 58 44.03 34.43 -0.69
CA VAL A 58 43.65 33.36 -1.61
C VAL A 58 44.90 32.57 -2.04
N ALA A 59 44.89 31.25 -1.87
CA ALA A 59 45.38 30.24 -2.83
C ALA A 59 45.49 28.86 -2.15
N GLY A 60 44.86 27.84 -2.74
CA GLY A 60 44.95 26.46 -2.28
C GLY A 60 43.92 25.55 -2.94
N LEU A 61 44.00 25.44 -4.27
CA LEU A 61 43.23 24.47 -5.06
C LEU A 61 43.64 23.06 -4.63
N VAL A 62 42.74 22.29 -4.02
CA VAL A 62 42.86 20.83 -3.92
C VAL A 62 41.65 20.23 -4.63
N HIS A 63 41.93 19.58 -5.76
CA HIS A 63 40.99 18.76 -6.51
C HIS A 63 40.53 17.59 -5.63
N ALA A 64 39.30 17.66 -5.11
CA ALA A 64 38.58 16.46 -4.69
C ALA A 64 37.92 15.87 -5.94
N ARG A 65 38.46 14.75 -6.44
CA ARG A 65 37.80 13.91 -7.45
C ARG A 65 36.44 13.47 -6.91
N MET A 66 35.35 13.92 -7.54
CA MET A 66 34.06 13.24 -7.46
C MET A 66 34.27 11.81 -7.97
N VAL A 67 34.22 10.85 -7.06
CA VAL A 67 33.95 9.46 -7.44
C VAL A 67 32.46 9.42 -7.75
N THR A 68 32.13 9.44 -9.04
CA THR A 68 30.80 9.08 -9.53
C THR A 68 30.52 7.65 -9.12
N VAL A 69 29.63 7.46 -8.15
CA VAL A 69 29.01 6.17 -7.87
C VAL A 69 28.10 5.87 -9.06
N PRO A 70 28.22 4.72 -9.74
CA PRO A 70 27.30 4.37 -10.82
C PRO A 70 25.87 4.34 -10.28
N ALA A 71 24.93 4.84 -11.08
CA ALA A 71 23.52 4.72 -10.80
C ALA A 71 23.18 3.26 -10.49
N VAL A 72 22.60 3.02 -9.31
CA VAL A 72 22.03 1.72 -8.96
C VAL A 72 20.94 1.45 -9.99
N GLU A 73 21.15 0.42 -10.83
CA GLU A 73 20.10 -0.13 -11.67
C GLU A 73 18.95 -0.56 -10.75
N ARG A 74 17.85 0.18 -10.78
CA ARG A 74 16.63 -0.17 -10.06
C ARG A 74 16.07 -1.43 -10.70
N PHE A 75 15.99 -2.50 -9.92
CA PHE A 75 15.49 -3.79 -10.36
C PHE A 75 14.04 -3.68 -10.81
N HIS A 76 13.79 -4.03 -12.07
CA HIS A 76 12.44 -4.21 -12.61
C HIS A 76 11.91 -5.59 -12.22
N THR A 77 11.00 -5.66 -11.25
CA THR A 77 10.26 -6.87 -10.91
C THR A 77 8.83 -6.80 -11.45
N PHE A 78 8.72 -6.93 -12.76
CA PHE A 78 7.55 -7.50 -13.44
C PHE A 78 8.09 -8.16 -14.70
N ARG A 79 8.62 -9.38 -14.57
CA ARG A 79 9.04 -10.16 -15.73
C ARG A 79 8.00 -11.16 -16.22
N ASN A 80 6.98 -11.53 -15.44
CA ASN A 80 6.03 -12.58 -15.85
C ASN A 80 4.58 -12.31 -15.38
N VAL A 81 3.87 -11.37 -16.00
CA VAL A 81 2.39 -11.38 -15.97
C VAL A 81 1.92 -11.25 -17.41
N GLU A 82 1.65 -12.39 -18.07
CA GLU A 82 1.31 -12.43 -19.51
C GLU A 82 -0.05 -11.79 -19.83
N HIS A 83 -0.90 -11.52 -18.82
CA HIS A 83 -2.28 -11.09 -19.01
C HIS A 83 -2.56 -9.59 -18.80
N VAL A 84 -1.60 -8.80 -18.33
CA VAL A 84 -1.78 -7.36 -18.13
C VAL A 84 -1.09 -6.56 -19.21
N ARG A 85 -1.89 -5.87 -20.03
CA ARG A 85 -1.34 -4.87 -20.91
C ARG A 85 -1.22 -3.55 -20.16
N ARG A 86 0.01 -3.13 -19.86
CA ARG A 86 0.27 -1.76 -19.40
C ARG A 86 -0.07 -0.78 -20.50
N VAL A 87 -0.74 0.30 -20.11
CA VAL A 87 -1.12 1.38 -21.01
C VAL A 87 -0.56 2.66 -20.42
N SER A 88 -0.07 3.57 -21.27
CA SER A 88 0.34 4.87 -20.74
C SER A 88 -0.89 5.60 -20.21
N THR A 89 -0.75 6.31 -19.10
CA THR A 89 -1.79 7.21 -18.57
C THR A 89 -2.29 8.18 -19.63
N SER A 90 -1.40 8.65 -20.51
CA SER A 90 -1.76 9.48 -21.67
C SER A 90 -2.67 8.77 -22.69
N THR A 91 -2.51 7.46 -22.91
CA THR A 91 -3.36 6.69 -23.83
C THR A 91 -4.72 6.40 -23.20
N ALA A 92 -4.76 6.08 -21.90
CA ALA A 92 -6.01 5.92 -21.15
C ALA A 92 -6.83 7.22 -21.14
N CYS A 93 -6.19 8.34 -20.85
CA CYS A 93 -6.79 9.68 -20.93
C CYS A 93 -7.26 10.05 -22.34
N ALA A 94 -6.51 9.70 -23.40
CA ALA A 94 -6.89 10.01 -24.78
C ALA A 94 -8.14 9.22 -25.25
N LEU A 95 -8.24 7.94 -24.88
CA LEU A 95 -9.42 7.11 -25.17
C LEU A 95 -10.69 7.69 -24.50
N ARG A 96 -10.56 8.20 -23.27
CA ARG A 96 -11.64 8.93 -22.60
C ARG A 96 -11.96 10.25 -23.31
N THR A 97 -10.97 11.09 -23.57
CA THR A 97 -11.16 12.42 -24.20
C THR A 97 -11.85 12.32 -25.55
N ALA A 98 -11.55 11.28 -26.33
CA ALA A 98 -12.21 11.03 -27.61
C ALA A 98 -13.71 10.68 -27.47
N CYS A 99 -14.15 10.14 -26.33
CA CYS A 99 -15.53 9.75 -26.06
C CYS A 99 -16.29 10.75 -25.17
N CYS A 100 -15.60 11.55 -24.35
CA CYS A 100 -16.18 12.48 -23.37
C CYS A 100 -16.31 13.92 -23.88
N ALA A 101 -16.29 14.16 -25.20
CA ALA A 101 -16.60 15.46 -25.78
C ALA A 101 -18.07 15.84 -25.48
N GLY A 102 -18.34 16.34 -24.26
CA GLY A 102 -19.68 16.73 -23.83
C GLY A 102 -19.96 16.90 -22.33
N VAL A 103 -18.99 16.77 -21.40
CA VAL A 103 -19.26 16.93 -19.95
C VAL A 103 -18.42 18.05 -19.33
N ASP A 104 -19.09 19.05 -18.77
CA ASP A 104 -18.55 20.28 -18.17
C ASP A 104 -18.00 20.02 -16.75
N PRO A 105 -16.74 20.38 -16.42
CA PRO A 105 -16.17 20.16 -15.10
C PRO A 105 -16.60 21.25 -14.11
N GLY A 106 -17.64 20.97 -13.31
CA GLY A 106 -18.10 21.85 -12.25
C GLY A 106 -17.16 21.94 -11.03
N ASN A 107 -17.17 23.13 -10.40
CA ASN A 107 -16.37 23.60 -9.25
C ASN A 107 -16.27 22.62 -8.04
N PRO A 108 -15.07 22.34 -7.47
CA PRO A 108 -14.90 21.28 -6.46
C PRO A 108 -15.05 21.70 -4.99
N SER A 109 -15.42 22.95 -4.67
CA SER A 109 -15.23 23.49 -3.31
C SER A 109 -16.37 23.28 -2.29
N SER A 110 -17.23 22.25 -2.42
CA SER A 110 -18.29 22.01 -1.41
C SER A 110 -18.84 20.57 -1.38
N ARG A 111 -17.99 19.57 -1.14
CA ARG A 111 -18.48 18.20 -0.87
C ARG A 111 -18.33 17.87 0.60
N ASN A 112 -19.47 17.59 1.25
CA ASN A 112 -19.55 17.11 2.63
C ASN A 112 -18.91 15.72 2.74
N GLU A 113 -18.31 15.42 3.90
CA GLU A 113 -17.72 14.11 4.28
C GLU A 113 -18.71 12.92 4.23
N GLN A 114 -20.00 13.19 3.96
CA GLN A 114 -21.08 12.19 3.84
C GLN A 114 -21.46 11.86 2.39
N GLU A 115 -20.90 12.54 1.37
CA GLU A 115 -21.16 12.26 -0.06
C GLU A 115 -20.09 11.36 -0.71
N THR A 116 -19.10 10.89 0.05
CA THR A 116 -18.04 9.94 -0.35
C THR A 116 -18.55 8.50 -0.56
N SER A 117 -19.87 8.29 -0.67
CA SER A 117 -20.56 7.00 -0.82
C SER A 117 -20.77 6.57 -2.28
N MET A 118 -19.81 6.85 -3.17
CA MET A 118 -19.74 6.28 -4.54
C MET A 118 -18.27 6.03 -4.90
N LEU A 119 -17.58 5.30 -4.02
CA LEU A 119 -16.28 4.69 -4.33
C LEU A 119 -16.53 3.55 -5.34
N TYR A 120 -15.55 3.17 -6.17
CA TYR A 120 -15.72 1.99 -7.05
C TYR A 120 -15.91 0.68 -6.27
N TYR A 121 -15.75 0.69 -4.95
CA TYR A 121 -16.01 -0.46 -4.08
C TYR A 121 -17.49 -0.88 -4.03
N ASP A 122 -18.41 0.04 -4.38
CA ASP A 122 -19.84 -0.25 -4.54
C ASP A 122 -20.15 -1.10 -5.81
N ASP A 123 -19.18 -1.28 -6.71
CA ASP A 123 -19.22 -2.17 -7.87
C ASP A 123 -18.15 -3.25 -7.69
N PRO A 124 -18.41 -4.23 -6.81
CA PRO A 124 -17.42 -5.24 -6.42
C PRO A 124 -17.00 -6.12 -7.60
N HIS A 125 -17.84 -6.25 -8.64
CA HIS A 125 -17.50 -6.96 -9.87
C HIS A 125 -16.41 -6.23 -10.66
N LEU A 126 -16.60 -4.92 -10.92
CA LEU A 126 -15.58 -4.14 -11.62
C LEU A 126 -14.27 -4.09 -10.83
N TYR A 127 -14.34 -3.97 -9.51
CA TYR A 127 -13.14 -4.04 -8.66
C TYR A 127 -12.41 -5.38 -8.79
N ASP A 128 -13.15 -6.49 -8.69
CA ASP A 128 -12.56 -7.82 -8.78
C ASP A 128 -11.88 -8.07 -10.13
N VAL A 129 -12.48 -7.59 -11.23
CA VAL A 129 -11.84 -7.59 -12.56
C VAL A 129 -10.61 -6.69 -12.58
N ALA A 130 -10.69 -5.48 -12.01
CA ALA A 130 -9.58 -4.53 -12.00
C ALA A 130 -8.32 -5.09 -11.33
N VAL A 131 -8.48 -5.94 -10.32
CA VAL A 131 -7.37 -6.49 -9.52
C VAL A 131 -7.02 -7.92 -9.89
N ASN A 132 -7.64 -8.50 -10.92
CA ASN A 132 -7.42 -9.89 -11.32
C ASN A 132 -6.01 -10.21 -11.83
N PHE A 133 -5.20 -9.18 -12.05
CA PHE A 133 -3.80 -9.34 -12.40
C PHE A 133 -2.92 -9.84 -11.25
N ARG A 134 -3.41 -9.73 -10.01
CA ARG A 134 -2.68 -10.16 -8.82
C ARG A 134 -2.62 -11.69 -8.77
N ASN A 135 -1.47 -12.21 -8.33
CA ASN A 135 -1.29 -13.63 -8.14
C ASN A 135 -1.55 -13.99 -6.68
N PHE A 136 -2.84 -14.11 -6.32
CA PHE A 136 -3.26 -14.38 -4.94
C PHE A 136 -2.63 -15.66 -4.36
N GLU A 137 -2.37 -16.68 -5.18
CA GLU A 137 -1.70 -17.91 -4.73
C GLU A 137 -0.27 -17.63 -4.24
N GLN A 138 0.49 -16.85 -5.02
CA GLN A 138 1.86 -16.47 -4.66
C GLN A 138 1.90 -15.49 -3.48
N GLU A 139 0.93 -14.59 -3.39
CA GLU A 139 0.84 -13.66 -2.27
C GLU A 139 0.48 -14.38 -0.97
N VAL A 140 -0.40 -15.38 -1.04
CA VAL A 140 -0.69 -16.27 0.10
C VAL A 140 0.49 -17.18 0.43
N ASP A 141 1.29 -17.62 -0.55
CA ASP A 141 2.57 -18.30 -0.27
C ASP A 141 3.47 -17.43 0.61
N PHE A 142 3.60 -16.14 0.30
CA PHE A 142 4.37 -15.21 1.12
C PHE A 142 3.80 -15.07 2.53
N VAL A 143 2.47 -14.90 2.66
CA VAL A 143 1.81 -14.82 3.98
C VAL A 143 2.11 -16.04 4.84
N LEU A 144 2.02 -17.25 4.26
CA LEU A 144 2.34 -18.51 4.96
C LEU A 144 3.82 -18.60 5.34
N GLN A 145 4.73 -18.20 4.45
CA GLN A 145 6.17 -18.21 4.74
C GLN A 145 6.53 -17.26 5.90
N VAL A 146 5.88 -16.10 5.98
CA VAL A 146 6.05 -15.17 7.10
C VAL A 146 5.45 -15.76 8.38
N ALA A 147 4.26 -16.35 8.30
CA ALA A 147 3.64 -17.01 9.44
C ALA A 147 4.54 -18.13 10.01
N ASP A 148 5.14 -18.96 9.15
CA ASP A 148 6.09 -20.01 9.55
C ASP A 148 7.39 -19.46 10.21
N GLU A 149 7.78 -18.23 9.88
CA GLU A 149 8.97 -17.58 10.47
C GLU A 149 8.71 -17.08 11.90
N PHE A 150 7.49 -16.60 12.19
CA PHE A 150 7.18 -15.92 13.45
C PHE A 150 6.30 -16.71 14.41
N LEU A 151 5.54 -17.70 13.93
CA LEU A 151 4.68 -18.53 14.78
C LEU A 151 5.43 -19.76 15.29
N GLU A 152 5.12 -20.17 16.52
CA GLU A 152 5.70 -21.38 17.14
C GLU A 152 5.10 -22.68 16.57
N SER A 153 4.00 -22.58 15.82
CA SER A 153 3.27 -23.69 15.24
C SER A 153 2.73 -23.29 13.86
N PRO A 154 2.43 -24.25 12.97
CA PRO A 154 1.80 -23.94 11.69
C PRO A 154 0.56 -23.06 11.85
N LEU A 155 0.33 -22.16 10.88
CA LEU A 155 -0.83 -21.28 10.88
C LEU A 155 -2.13 -22.11 10.80
N GLN A 156 -3.04 -21.88 11.74
CA GLN A 156 -4.35 -22.54 11.84
C GLN A 156 -5.50 -21.52 11.83
N SER A 157 -5.29 -20.31 12.35
CA SER A 157 -6.31 -19.27 12.38
C SER A 157 -5.79 -17.89 11.96
N ALA A 158 -6.53 -17.22 11.09
CA ALA A 158 -6.19 -15.89 10.59
C ALA A 158 -7.40 -14.95 10.53
N LEU A 159 -7.15 -13.65 10.66
CA LEU A 159 -8.11 -12.57 10.43
C LEU A 159 -7.59 -11.63 9.34
N GLU A 160 -8.31 -11.50 8.24
CA GLU A 160 -8.02 -10.52 7.19
C GLU A 160 -8.79 -9.22 7.44
N LEU A 161 -8.09 -8.09 7.47
CA LEU A 161 -8.66 -6.75 7.59
C LEU A 161 -8.75 -6.06 6.22
N ALA A 162 -9.87 -5.38 5.97
CA ALA A 162 -10.18 -4.77 4.67
C ALA A 162 -10.06 -5.78 3.52
N ALA A 163 -10.73 -6.92 3.71
CA ALA A 163 -10.60 -8.10 2.87
C ALA A 163 -11.21 -7.94 1.46
N GLY A 164 -12.04 -6.92 1.21
CA GLY A 164 -12.68 -6.69 -0.08
C GLY A 164 -13.43 -7.93 -0.60
N PRO A 165 -13.19 -8.43 -1.82
CA PRO A 165 -13.81 -9.67 -2.30
C PRO A 165 -13.20 -10.95 -1.68
N ALA A 166 -12.39 -10.84 -0.62
CA ALA A 166 -11.78 -11.92 0.16
C ALA A 166 -10.93 -12.89 -0.67
N GLN A 167 -10.24 -12.42 -1.71
CA GLN A 167 -9.42 -13.27 -2.58
C GLN A 167 -8.30 -13.97 -1.78
N HIS A 168 -7.59 -13.23 -0.92
CA HIS A 168 -6.55 -13.79 -0.05
C HIS A 168 -7.14 -14.73 1.01
N ALA A 169 -8.19 -14.32 1.74
CA ALA A 169 -8.84 -15.19 2.71
C ALA A 169 -9.39 -16.49 2.12
N VAL A 170 -10.03 -16.44 0.95
CA VAL A 170 -10.53 -17.64 0.25
C VAL A 170 -9.37 -18.57 -0.12
N GLU A 171 -8.27 -18.02 -0.65
CA GLU A 171 -7.10 -18.82 -1.02
C GLU A 171 -6.40 -19.42 0.21
N LEU A 172 -6.29 -18.67 1.31
CA LEU A 172 -5.75 -19.17 2.58
C LEU A 172 -6.66 -20.25 3.20
N ALA A 173 -7.99 -20.12 3.07
CA ALA A 173 -8.96 -21.11 3.52
C ALA A 173 -8.89 -22.43 2.72
N LYS A 174 -8.65 -22.37 1.40
CA LYS A 174 -8.39 -23.59 0.59
C LYS A 174 -7.20 -24.40 1.09
N ARG A 175 -6.24 -23.73 1.74
CA ARG A 175 -5.03 -24.33 2.32
C ARG A 175 -5.24 -24.83 3.74
N GLY A 176 -6.48 -24.84 4.23
CA GLY A 176 -6.86 -25.44 5.51
C GLY A 176 -6.76 -24.51 6.71
N VAL A 177 -6.51 -23.21 6.50
CA VAL A 177 -6.52 -22.21 7.59
C VAL A 177 -7.95 -21.78 7.86
N SER A 178 -8.34 -21.67 9.13
CA SER A 178 -9.62 -21.04 9.52
C SER A 178 -9.48 -19.53 9.41
N VAL A 179 -10.18 -18.92 8.45
CA VAL A 179 -10.08 -17.48 8.20
C VAL A 179 -11.37 -16.77 8.54
N VAL A 180 -11.25 -15.64 9.23
CA VAL A 180 -12.30 -14.63 9.33
C VAL A 180 -11.90 -13.46 8.44
N ALA A 181 -12.81 -12.97 7.60
CA ALA A 181 -12.62 -11.76 6.81
C ALA A 181 -13.43 -10.61 7.42
N LEU A 182 -12.87 -9.40 7.38
CA LEU A 182 -13.51 -8.18 7.84
C LEU A 182 -13.37 -7.09 6.77
N ASP A 183 -14.49 -6.47 6.41
CA ASP A 183 -14.54 -5.34 5.48
C ASP A 183 -15.74 -4.46 5.80
N ASN A 184 -15.69 -3.16 5.49
CA ASN A 184 -16.75 -2.22 5.83
C ASN A 184 -17.80 -2.05 4.73
N GLU A 185 -17.56 -2.59 3.53
CA GLU A 185 -18.46 -2.47 2.39
C GLU A 185 -19.32 -3.73 2.21
N GLU A 186 -20.64 -3.61 2.36
CA GLU A 186 -21.56 -4.75 2.26
C GLU A 186 -21.49 -5.44 0.89
N ALA A 187 -21.29 -4.67 -0.18
CA ALA A 187 -21.15 -5.20 -1.53
C ALA A 187 -19.93 -6.15 -1.66
N MET A 188 -18.81 -5.80 -1.02
CA MET A 188 -17.60 -6.61 -0.97
C MET A 188 -17.79 -7.87 -0.13
N VAL A 189 -18.41 -7.73 1.04
CA VAL A 189 -18.75 -8.87 1.92
C VAL A 189 -19.62 -9.90 1.18
N ASN A 190 -20.63 -9.44 0.44
CA ASN A 190 -21.51 -10.32 -0.32
C ASN A 190 -20.77 -11.05 -1.45
N LEU A 191 -19.91 -10.36 -2.19
CA LEU A 191 -19.09 -11.00 -3.24
C LEU A 191 -18.12 -12.02 -2.65
N GLY A 192 -17.44 -11.69 -1.53
CA GLY A 192 -16.50 -12.60 -0.89
C GLY A 192 -17.17 -13.88 -0.35
N LYS A 193 -18.37 -13.76 0.22
CA LYS A 193 -19.19 -14.94 0.61
C LYS A 193 -19.51 -15.81 -0.59
N ALA A 194 -19.97 -15.22 -1.69
CA ALA A 194 -20.27 -15.97 -2.92
C ALA A 194 -19.03 -16.67 -3.50
N LYS A 195 -17.84 -16.06 -3.39
CA LYS A 195 -16.57 -16.66 -3.81
C LYS A 195 -16.16 -17.83 -2.92
N ALA A 196 -16.29 -17.70 -1.60
CA ALA A 196 -16.04 -18.79 -0.66
C ALA A 196 -16.97 -19.98 -0.93
N ASP A 197 -18.27 -19.72 -1.13
CA ASP A 197 -19.26 -20.74 -1.48
C ASP A 197 -18.90 -21.45 -2.79
N LYS A 198 -18.53 -20.69 -3.84
CA LYS A 198 -18.09 -21.23 -5.13
C LYS A 198 -16.81 -22.08 -5.00
N ALA A 199 -15.90 -21.70 -4.12
CA ALA A 199 -14.67 -22.44 -3.83
C ALA A 199 -14.89 -23.64 -2.89
N GLY A 200 -16.07 -23.77 -2.27
CA GLY A 200 -16.39 -24.85 -1.34
C GLY A 200 -15.60 -24.76 -0.02
N VAL A 201 -15.21 -23.55 0.39
CA VAL A 201 -14.44 -23.33 1.64
C VAL A 201 -15.29 -22.61 2.68
N PRO A 202 -15.18 -22.97 3.97
CA PRO A 202 -15.82 -22.21 5.04
C PRO A 202 -15.11 -20.87 5.21
N LEU A 203 -15.85 -19.76 5.12
CA LEU A 203 -15.35 -18.42 5.40
C LEU A 203 -16.36 -17.65 6.24
N GLU A 204 -15.96 -17.24 7.44
CA GLU A 204 -16.73 -16.24 8.20
C GLU A 204 -16.37 -14.85 7.67
N TYR A 205 -17.38 -14.06 7.32
CA TYR A 205 -17.18 -12.72 6.80
C TYR A 205 -18.06 -11.72 7.55
N ILE A 206 -17.41 -10.82 8.29
CA ILE A 206 -17.98 -9.76 9.12
C ILE A 206 -17.96 -8.42 8.36
N CYS A 207 -19.10 -7.74 8.33
CA CYS A 207 -19.17 -6.34 7.90
C CYS A 207 -18.82 -5.44 9.10
N GLY A 208 -17.74 -4.65 9.00
CA GLY A 208 -17.30 -3.81 10.12
C GLY A 208 -16.09 -2.92 9.79
N ASP A 209 -15.84 -1.94 10.65
CA ASP A 209 -14.73 -0.99 10.52
C ASP A 209 -13.45 -1.55 11.16
N MET A 210 -12.38 -1.68 10.36
CA MET A 210 -11.10 -2.16 10.86
C MET A 210 -10.42 -1.20 11.86
N ALA A 211 -10.86 0.05 11.98
CA ALA A 211 -10.36 0.99 12.98
C ALA A 211 -10.86 0.71 14.41
N SER A 212 -11.96 -0.04 14.57
CA SER A 212 -12.63 -0.21 15.86
C SER A 212 -13.33 -1.55 16.08
N PHE A 213 -12.92 -2.60 15.37
CA PHE A 213 -13.51 -3.93 15.50
C PHE A 213 -13.18 -4.62 16.84
N ALA A 214 -14.05 -5.54 17.25
CA ALA A 214 -13.83 -6.44 18.37
C ALA A 214 -13.30 -7.81 17.87
N PRO A 215 -12.59 -8.58 18.72
CA PRO A 215 -12.17 -9.93 18.37
C PRO A 215 -13.35 -10.77 17.85
N PRO A 216 -13.17 -11.54 16.76
CA PRO A 216 -14.27 -12.20 16.09
C PRO A 216 -14.89 -13.35 16.92
N PRO A 217 -16.10 -13.81 16.57
CA PRO A 217 -16.85 -14.89 17.22
C PRO A 217 -16.21 -16.31 17.12
N GLY A 218 -14.89 -16.42 17.09
CA GLY A 218 -14.14 -17.69 17.13
C GLY A 218 -12.96 -17.65 18.10
N GLY A 219 -12.78 -16.54 18.81
CA GLY A 219 -11.62 -16.27 19.63
C GLY A 219 -10.54 -15.51 18.87
N GLN A 220 -9.32 -15.59 19.39
CA GLN A 220 -8.19 -14.84 18.85
C GLN A 220 -7.50 -15.60 17.70
N ALA A 221 -6.99 -14.88 16.72
CA ALA A 221 -6.27 -15.41 15.56
C ALA A 221 -4.76 -15.48 15.81
N GLN A 222 -4.07 -16.44 15.20
CA GLN A 222 -2.60 -16.47 15.23
C GLN A 222 -1.99 -15.39 14.33
N LEU A 223 -2.68 -15.06 13.24
CA LEU A 223 -2.28 -14.01 12.30
C LEU A 223 -3.42 -13.02 12.10
N VAL A 224 -3.15 -11.73 12.25
CA VAL A 224 -4.01 -10.66 11.73
C VAL A 224 -3.27 -10.02 10.56
N TYR A 225 -3.90 -9.91 9.39
CA TYR A 225 -3.22 -9.39 8.22
C TYR A 225 -4.08 -8.42 7.42
N CYS A 226 -3.44 -7.45 6.77
CA CYS A 226 -4.09 -6.45 5.93
C CYS A 226 -3.25 -6.28 4.67
N MET A 227 -3.83 -6.68 3.53
CA MET A 227 -3.14 -6.71 2.25
C MET A 227 -3.49 -5.48 1.40
N PHE A 228 -2.78 -5.35 0.28
CA PHE A 228 -3.01 -4.38 -0.77
C PHE A 228 -3.01 -2.91 -0.35
N GLY A 229 -2.25 -2.54 0.68
CA GLY A 229 -2.15 -1.15 1.10
C GLY A 229 -3.44 -0.60 1.72
N SER A 230 -4.42 -1.44 2.07
CA SER A 230 -5.74 -1.00 2.54
C SER A 230 -5.67 -0.14 3.81
N LEU A 231 -4.64 -0.31 4.64
CA LEU A 231 -4.41 0.54 5.82
C LEU A 231 -4.25 2.03 5.46
N THR A 232 -3.89 2.37 4.22
CA THR A 232 -3.78 3.76 3.75
C THR A 232 -5.12 4.51 3.78
N HIS A 233 -6.26 3.80 3.86
CA HIS A 233 -7.56 4.44 4.07
C HIS A 233 -7.75 4.98 5.50
N MET A 234 -6.81 4.72 6.41
CA MET A 234 -6.80 5.29 7.76
C MET A 234 -6.15 6.68 7.74
N LEU A 235 -6.99 7.72 7.63
CA LEU A 235 -6.55 9.10 7.39
C LEU A 235 -6.00 9.83 8.62
N THR A 236 -6.08 9.23 9.81
CA THR A 236 -5.65 9.86 11.07
C THR A 236 -4.79 8.91 11.91
N ASN A 237 -3.98 9.47 12.80
CA ASN A 237 -3.19 8.67 13.75
C ASN A 237 -4.09 7.84 14.65
N ASP A 238 -5.19 8.42 15.14
CA ASP A 238 -6.13 7.73 16.02
C ASP A 238 -6.79 6.53 15.31
N ALA A 239 -7.11 6.65 14.02
CA ALA A 239 -7.66 5.55 13.24
C ALA A 239 -6.64 4.40 13.05
N VAL A 240 -5.38 4.73 12.74
CA VAL A 240 -4.30 3.71 12.65
C VAL A 240 -4.06 3.07 14.01
N ILE A 241 -3.98 3.86 15.09
CA ILE A 241 -3.76 3.36 16.44
C ILE A 241 -4.91 2.46 16.88
N GLY A 242 -6.15 2.86 16.59
CA GLY A 242 -7.37 2.08 16.83
C GLY A 242 -7.31 0.73 16.11
N CYS A 243 -7.02 0.75 14.81
CA CYS A 243 -6.87 -0.47 14.00
C CYS A 243 -5.81 -1.42 14.58
N LEU A 244 -4.61 -0.92 14.86
CA LEU A 244 -3.53 -1.72 15.42
C LEU A 244 -3.82 -2.23 16.84
N THR A 245 -4.57 -1.46 17.63
CA THR A 245 -5.01 -1.87 18.97
C THR A 245 -6.05 -2.98 18.90
N SER A 246 -7.03 -2.87 18.00
CA SER A 246 -8.01 -3.93 17.73
C SER A 246 -7.35 -5.19 17.17
N ALA A 247 -6.42 -5.04 16.22
CA ALA A 247 -5.62 -6.16 15.71
C ALA A 247 -4.87 -6.88 16.84
N LYS A 248 -4.19 -6.12 17.71
CA LYS A 248 -3.52 -6.69 18.88
C LYS A 248 -4.48 -7.41 19.83
N ALA A 249 -5.66 -6.87 20.07
CA ALA A 249 -6.67 -7.52 20.92
C ALA A 249 -7.20 -8.82 20.30
N ALA A 250 -7.24 -8.90 18.97
CA ALA A 250 -7.64 -10.08 18.23
C ALA A 250 -6.53 -11.14 18.11
N LEU A 251 -5.29 -10.87 18.52
CA LEU A 251 -4.18 -11.83 18.44
C LEU A 251 -4.16 -12.83 19.60
N ALA A 252 -3.99 -14.10 19.26
CA ALA A 252 -3.71 -15.15 20.22
C ALA A 252 -2.31 -14.94 20.83
N PRO A 253 -2.01 -15.49 22.02
CA PRO A 253 -0.65 -15.46 22.56
C PRO A 253 0.36 -16.03 21.56
N GLY A 254 1.40 -15.26 21.23
CA GLY A 254 2.41 -15.64 20.23
C GLY A 254 2.04 -15.31 18.79
N GLY A 255 0.88 -14.71 18.53
CA GLY A 255 0.48 -14.25 17.21
C GLY A 255 1.19 -12.97 16.75
N CYS A 256 1.11 -12.71 15.44
CA CYS A 256 1.70 -11.56 14.79
C CYS A 256 0.71 -10.81 13.88
N VAL A 257 1.00 -9.53 13.61
CA VAL A 257 0.27 -8.73 12.61
C VAL A 257 1.15 -8.59 11.36
N LEU A 258 0.54 -8.72 10.19
CA LEU A 258 1.22 -8.61 8.91
C LEU A 258 0.52 -7.57 8.01
N LEU A 259 1.21 -6.51 7.61
CA LEU A 259 0.60 -5.38 6.90
C LEU A 259 1.32 -5.11 5.59
N GLU A 260 0.58 -4.94 4.50
CA GLU A 260 1.06 -4.40 3.23
C GLU A 260 0.79 -2.89 3.17
N LEU A 261 1.82 -2.10 2.84
CA LEU A 261 1.79 -0.64 2.75
C LEU A 261 2.56 -0.17 1.51
N PRO A 262 2.27 1.03 0.98
CA PRO A 262 3.12 1.65 -0.03
C PRO A 262 4.56 1.87 0.44
N HIS A 263 5.46 2.17 -0.50
CA HIS A 263 6.84 2.43 -0.17
C HIS A 263 6.97 3.72 0.65
N PRO A 264 7.79 3.77 1.73
CA PRO A 264 8.00 5.02 2.47
C PRO A 264 8.52 6.19 1.61
N THR A 265 9.15 5.89 0.47
CA THR A 265 9.58 6.89 -0.51
C THR A 265 8.40 7.62 -1.12
N ASP A 266 7.24 6.98 -1.23
CA ASP A 266 6.03 7.58 -1.78
C ASP A 266 5.53 8.72 -0.90
N ALA A 267 5.68 8.59 0.43
CA ALA A 267 5.36 9.66 1.36
C ALA A 267 6.31 10.87 1.23
N LEU A 268 7.54 10.65 0.77
CA LEU A 268 8.56 11.71 0.61
C LEU A 268 8.52 12.37 -0.77
N HIS A 269 8.02 11.64 -1.77
CA HIS A 269 7.96 12.05 -3.17
C HIS A 269 6.52 11.96 -3.70
N ALA A 270 5.54 12.27 -2.86
CA ALA A 270 4.13 12.12 -3.19
C ALA A 270 3.73 12.93 -4.43
N GLU A 271 4.32 14.11 -4.59
CA GLU A 271 4.13 14.99 -5.76
C GLU A 271 4.68 14.39 -7.06
N ASP A 272 5.66 13.48 -6.96
CA ASP A 272 6.26 12.77 -8.08
C ASP A 272 5.55 11.43 -8.37
N LEU A 273 4.54 11.05 -7.57
CA LEU A 273 3.77 9.83 -7.79
C LEU A 273 2.97 9.97 -9.07
N LEU A 274 3.43 9.24 -10.09
CA LEU A 274 2.67 9.07 -11.32
C LEU A 274 1.54 8.09 -11.06
N GLY A 275 0.39 8.37 -11.67
CA GLY A 275 -0.70 7.40 -11.77
C GLY A 275 -0.27 6.14 -12.51
N ASP A 276 -0.83 5.01 -12.09
CA ASP A 276 -0.70 3.74 -12.79
C ASP A 276 -1.89 3.52 -13.73
N ALA A 277 -1.68 2.84 -14.85
CA ALA A 277 -2.77 2.46 -15.74
C ALA A 277 -2.56 1.09 -16.38
N TRP A 278 -3.62 0.30 -16.42
CA TRP A 278 -3.60 -1.04 -16.98
C TRP A 278 -4.93 -1.45 -17.62
N GLU A 279 -4.86 -2.42 -18.53
CA GLU A 279 -6.03 -3.10 -19.08
C GLU A 279 -6.22 -4.44 -18.36
N ALA A 280 -7.43 -4.68 -17.86
CA ALA A 280 -7.92 -5.97 -17.38
C ALA A 280 -8.99 -6.52 -18.33
N ARG A 281 -9.23 -7.83 -18.28
CA ARG A 281 -10.24 -8.52 -19.09
C ARG A 281 -11.30 -9.14 -18.20
N ASP A 282 -12.56 -8.95 -18.58
CA ASP A 282 -13.71 -9.64 -18.03
C ASP A 282 -14.13 -10.71 -19.04
N GLU A 283 -13.73 -11.95 -18.79
CA GLU A 283 -14.03 -13.08 -19.67
C GLU A 283 -15.52 -13.44 -19.66
N GLU A 284 -16.20 -13.27 -18.52
CA GLU A 284 -17.61 -13.62 -18.36
C GLU A 284 -18.50 -12.72 -19.22
N ARG A 285 -18.16 -11.42 -19.29
CA ARG A 285 -18.92 -10.44 -20.07
C ARG A 285 -18.31 -10.16 -21.45
N ASN A 286 -17.15 -10.75 -21.76
CA ASN A 286 -16.37 -10.48 -22.97
C ASN A 286 -16.12 -8.97 -23.17
N THR A 287 -15.75 -8.28 -22.09
CA THR A 287 -15.41 -6.85 -22.07
C THR A 287 -13.96 -6.64 -21.62
N ARG A 288 -13.45 -5.43 -21.88
CA ARG A 288 -12.15 -4.97 -21.37
C ARG A 288 -12.38 -3.84 -20.39
N LEU A 289 -11.61 -3.82 -19.31
CA LEU A 289 -11.63 -2.77 -18.32
C LEU A 289 -10.31 -2.01 -18.38
N MET A 290 -10.37 -0.73 -18.74
CA MET A 290 -9.24 0.18 -18.58
C MET A 290 -9.29 0.78 -17.19
N VAL A 291 -8.22 0.61 -16.43
CA VAL A 291 -8.07 1.15 -15.09
C VAL A 291 -7.01 2.25 -15.12
N GLU A 292 -7.34 3.40 -14.57
CA GLU A 292 -6.41 4.45 -14.17
C GLU A 292 -6.46 4.55 -12.65
N TRP A 293 -5.30 4.44 -12.00
CA TRP A 293 -5.16 4.51 -10.55
C TRP A 293 -4.17 5.59 -10.19
N GLY A 294 -4.71 6.78 -9.96
CA GLY A 294 -3.96 8.02 -9.82
C GLY A 294 -3.75 8.74 -11.14
N ARG A 295 -3.47 10.04 -11.05
CA ARG A 295 -3.14 10.91 -12.18
C ARG A 295 -2.03 11.89 -11.82
N GLU A 296 -1.32 12.33 -12.85
CA GLU A 296 -0.38 13.45 -12.71
C GLU A 296 -1.14 14.69 -12.20
N GLY A 297 -0.66 15.27 -11.10
CA GLY A 297 -1.28 16.41 -10.45
C GLY A 297 -2.37 16.08 -9.43
N ASP A 298 -2.57 14.80 -9.08
CA ASP A 298 -3.41 14.43 -7.94
C ASP A 298 -2.97 15.16 -6.65
N PRO A 299 -3.87 15.85 -5.93
CA PRO A 299 -3.49 16.66 -4.78
C PRO A 299 -2.89 15.84 -3.64
N PHE A 300 -1.76 16.28 -3.12
CA PHE A 300 -1.17 15.78 -1.88
C PHE A 300 -1.10 16.90 -0.84
N ASP A 301 -1.64 16.65 0.35
CA ASP A 301 -1.48 17.55 1.49
C ASP A 301 -0.30 17.07 2.37
N PRO A 302 0.83 17.78 2.40
CA PRO A 302 2.01 17.37 3.16
C PRO A 302 1.84 17.49 4.68
N LEU A 303 0.82 18.23 5.18
CA LEU A 303 0.57 18.35 6.63
C LEU A 303 -0.20 17.16 7.18
N THR A 304 -1.19 16.68 6.42
CA THR A 304 -1.99 15.50 6.79
C THR A 304 -1.44 14.21 6.18
N GLN A 305 -0.51 14.32 5.23
CA GLN A 305 0.05 13.24 4.42
C GLN A 305 -1.01 12.48 3.61
N VAL A 306 -2.11 13.14 3.26
CA VAL A 306 -3.23 12.57 2.51
C VAL A 306 -3.08 12.91 1.02
N LEU A 307 -3.02 11.86 0.21
CA LEU A 307 -3.11 11.90 -1.24
C LEU A 307 -4.58 11.73 -1.67
N GLN A 308 -5.05 12.63 -2.52
CA GLN A 308 -6.33 12.53 -3.21
C GLN A 308 -6.12 11.88 -4.58
N ARG A 309 -6.27 10.55 -4.63
CA ARG A 309 -5.95 9.75 -5.81
C ARG A 309 -7.17 9.59 -6.72
N THR A 310 -7.10 10.11 -7.94
CA THR A 310 -8.17 9.95 -8.92
C THR A 310 -8.15 8.54 -9.50
N VAL A 311 -9.24 7.79 -9.37
CA VAL A 311 -9.39 6.44 -9.93
C VAL A 311 -10.49 6.42 -10.98
N CYS A 312 -10.19 5.86 -12.15
CA CYS A 312 -11.12 5.76 -13.27
C CYS A 312 -11.17 4.33 -13.82
N PHE A 313 -12.38 3.78 -13.91
CA PHE A 313 -12.70 2.50 -14.51
C PHE A 313 -13.48 2.77 -15.80
N THR A 314 -12.95 2.35 -16.94
CA THR A 314 -13.61 2.50 -18.24
C THR A 314 -13.81 1.14 -18.89
N VAL A 315 -15.06 0.73 -19.04
CA VAL A 315 -15.46 -0.54 -19.65
C VAL A 315 -15.59 -0.35 -21.15
N LEU A 316 -14.88 -1.17 -21.91
CA LEU A 316 -14.90 -1.25 -23.36
C LEU A 316 -15.52 -2.58 -23.78
N ASP A 317 -16.40 -2.55 -24.78
CA ASP A 317 -16.94 -3.76 -25.38
C ASP A 317 -15.92 -4.49 -26.28
N ALA A 318 -16.35 -5.58 -26.91
CA ALA A 318 -15.53 -6.37 -27.83
C ALA A 318 -15.06 -5.58 -29.07
N ARG A 319 -15.75 -4.50 -29.46
CA ARG A 319 -15.37 -3.61 -30.56
C ARG A 319 -14.40 -2.51 -30.10
N GLY A 320 -14.21 -2.36 -28.79
CA GLY A 320 -13.42 -1.30 -28.19
C GLY A 320 -14.20 -0.01 -27.98
N GLU A 321 -15.52 -0.04 -28.08
CA GLU A 321 -16.37 1.10 -27.78
C GLU A 321 -16.62 1.19 -26.27
N MET A 322 -16.53 2.40 -25.72
CA MET A 322 -16.81 2.64 -24.31
C MET A 322 -18.30 2.45 -24.04
N VAL A 323 -18.62 1.54 -23.13
CA VAL A 323 -20.01 1.25 -22.72
C VAL A 323 -20.32 1.77 -21.32
N GLN A 324 -19.31 1.94 -20.48
CA GLN A 324 -19.45 2.48 -19.12
C GLN A 324 -18.14 3.15 -18.70
N SER A 325 -18.22 4.24 -17.94
CA SER A 325 -17.06 4.83 -17.25
C SER A 325 -17.49 5.27 -15.85
N LYS A 326 -16.62 5.04 -14.87
CA LYS A 326 -16.80 5.46 -13.49
C LYS A 326 -15.51 6.09 -12.99
N GLU A 327 -15.63 7.27 -12.40
CA GLU A 327 -14.51 8.03 -11.86
C GLU A 327 -14.81 8.41 -10.42
N THR A 328 -13.81 8.30 -9.55
CA THR A 328 -13.91 8.67 -8.13
C THR A 328 -12.56 9.18 -7.63
N VAL A 329 -12.55 9.76 -6.44
CA VAL A 329 -11.33 10.21 -5.77
C VAL A 329 -11.21 9.44 -4.46
N LEU A 330 -10.11 8.70 -4.32
CA LEU A 330 -9.74 8.02 -3.09
C LEU A 330 -8.88 8.91 -2.22
N LEU A 331 -9.11 8.86 -0.92
CA LEU A 331 -8.18 9.40 0.05
C LEU A 331 -7.28 8.27 0.54
N GLN A 332 -5.97 8.47 0.40
CA GLN A 332 -4.96 7.55 0.88
C GLN A 332 -3.91 8.33 1.66
N ARG A 333 -3.68 7.92 2.91
CA ARG A 333 -2.60 8.46 3.72
C ARG A 333 -1.32 7.68 3.48
N LEU A 334 -0.23 8.40 3.23
CA LEU A 334 1.10 7.84 3.02
C LEU A 334 1.92 7.96 4.29
N PHE A 335 2.64 6.88 4.64
CA PHE A 335 3.40 6.80 5.88
C PHE A 335 4.90 6.78 5.61
N THR A 336 5.66 7.51 6.43
CA THR A 336 7.10 7.25 6.51
C THR A 336 7.36 6.03 7.40
N ALA A 337 8.49 5.34 7.20
CA ALA A 337 8.85 4.18 8.02
C ALA A 337 8.98 4.54 9.51
N THR A 338 9.54 5.71 9.82
CA THR A 338 9.73 6.17 11.20
C THR A 338 8.42 6.56 11.88
N GLU A 339 7.50 7.16 11.14
CA GLU A 339 6.16 7.46 11.64
C GLU A 339 5.39 6.17 11.93
N PHE A 340 5.45 5.20 11.02
CA PHE A 340 4.75 3.94 11.19
C PHE A 340 5.29 3.14 12.39
N ASP A 341 6.61 3.14 12.61
CA ASP A 341 7.22 2.58 13.83
C ASP A 341 6.68 3.25 15.10
N ALA A 342 6.53 4.59 15.10
CA ALA A 342 5.96 5.31 16.24
C ALA A 342 4.48 4.94 16.49
N LEU A 343 3.67 4.83 15.43
CA LEU A 343 2.27 4.41 15.52
C LEU A 343 2.13 2.97 16.05
N ALA A 344 2.95 2.05 15.55
CA ALA A 344 2.99 0.67 16.03
C ALA A 344 3.34 0.61 17.53
N ARG A 345 4.37 1.33 17.97
CA ARG A 345 4.76 1.43 19.39
C ARG A 345 3.65 2.03 20.25
N ALA A 346 2.94 3.05 19.75
CA ALA A 346 1.82 3.66 20.46
C ALA A 346 0.66 2.68 20.69
N SER A 347 0.43 1.75 19.76
CA SER A 347 -0.52 0.63 19.91
C SER A 347 0.04 -0.54 20.73
N GLY A 348 1.28 -0.42 21.22
CA GLY A 348 1.97 -1.46 21.99
C GLY A 348 2.32 -2.70 21.16
N LEU A 349 2.61 -2.50 19.87
CA LEU A 349 3.23 -3.46 18.96
C LEU A 349 4.67 -3.03 18.65
N GLU A 350 5.49 -3.95 18.16
CA GLU A 350 6.86 -3.67 17.72
C GLU A 350 7.03 -4.19 16.29
N ILE A 351 7.62 -3.38 15.40
CA ILE A 351 8.06 -3.87 14.08
C ILE A 351 9.23 -4.83 14.31
N VAL A 352 9.06 -6.09 13.93
CA VAL A 352 10.13 -7.10 14.06
C VAL A 352 10.83 -7.38 12.74
N GLN A 353 10.16 -7.15 11.63
CA GLN A 353 10.72 -7.38 10.31
C GLN A 353 10.00 -6.56 9.23
N VAL A 354 10.74 -6.20 8.19
CA VAL A 354 10.22 -5.48 7.03
C VAL A 354 10.73 -6.14 5.75
N TYR A 355 9.83 -6.36 4.81
CA TYR A 355 10.10 -6.99 3.52
C TYR A 355 9.67 -6.06 2.37
N GLY A 356 10.36 -6.14 1.25
CA GLY A 356 9.98 -5.46 0.01
C GLY A 356 9.29 -6.41 -0.96
N ALA A 357 8.36 -5.89 -1.77
CA ALA A 357 7.80 -6.59 -2.93
C ALA A 357 7.24 -8.00 -2.67
N LEU A 358 6.69 -8.26 -1.49
CA LEU A 358 6.14 -9.58 -1.09
C LEU A 358 7.17 -10.73 -1.24
N ASP A 359 8.44 -10.43 -0.99
CA ASP A 359 9.54 -11.40 -1.09
C ASP A 359 10.46 -11.29 0.13
N ARG A 360 10.69 -12.42 0.81
CA ARG A 360 11.56 -12.50 2.00
C ARG A 360 13.02 -12.17 1.71
N CYS A 361 13.44 -12.25 0.46
CA CYS A 361 14.79 -11.97 0.01
C CYS A 361 15.01 -10.50 -0.38
N VAL A 362 13.94 -9.70 -0.48
CA VAL A 362 14.00 -8.31 -0.89
C VAL A 362 13.91 -7.42 0.37
N PRO A 363 14.99 -6.70 0.74
CA PRO A 363 14.92 -5.75 1.84
C PRO A 363 14.13 -4.49 1.44
N LEU A 364 13.82 -3.65 2.43
CA LEU A 364 13.12 -2.38 2.24
C LEU A 364 13.92 -1.33 1.42
N ASN A 365 15.24 -1.53 1.28
CA ASN A 365 16.21 -0.48 0.94
C ASN A 365 16.45 -0.29 -0.57
#